data_AF-A0A957BZM6-F1
#
_entry.id   AF-A0A957BZM6-F1
#
_cell.length_a   1.000
_cell.length_b   1.000
_cell.length_c   1.000
_cell.angle_alpha   90.00
_cell.angle_beta   90.00
_cell.angle_gamma   90.00
#
_symmetry.space_group_name_H-M   'P 1'
#
loop_
_entity.id
_entity.type
_entity.pdbx_description
1 polymer ?
#
loop_
_entity_poly.entity_id
_entity_poly.type
_entity_poly.pdbx_seq_one_letter_code
_entity_poly.pdbx_strand_id
1 'polypeptide(L)'
;MAKHDMSKMGASNAGNNGSMEMNMSGSDKENEVVRAKELQLKQLRAQQTQVQQAYQREIAAQKEEDAKAHALMESDPRGHIAMMKMEQEHRQLALELPRLLLQHEAHVYQELQNAQVAAQAKMPETGKMMGQMVAMARWSQIPLLVLGLWLIVSPFSLGYRSVPMIWSDIVSGILVTVLAVIAFRTKRVWAAWANAFVGLWLAFAPIAFSTPDAAAYANDTLMGMFVITFAVLIPMMMKMQGSEFPLGWSYNPSTWMQRAPILALALFSFFLARYMTAFQLGHISWVWDPIFGNGTVLVLGSDLSKSFPISDGGLGAFTYLVELLSGFMGDPRRWRTMPWMVALFGFMVIPLGVVSVVLIMLQPIIIGAWCMVCLLSALFMLIMIALSLDEVIAMLQFLMQTRRAGKSVWRAFWLGGDALGDNLTPQRPQTDHSSQMFWGVTVPWNLIVSALLGAWLMFAPDVFQTQ
;
A
#
# COMPACT_ATOMS: atom_id res chain seq x y z
N MET A 1 67.12 -44.12 37.93
CA MET A 1 66.85 -42.68 37.73
C MET A 1 65.35 -42.54 37.48
N ALA A 2 64.51 -42.36 38.52
CA ALA A 2 64.02 -41.07 39.05
C ALA A 2 63.23 -40.27 37.99
N LYS A 3 61.97 -39.81 38.13
CA LYS A 3 60.96 -39.62 39.20
C LYS A 3 59.55 -39.41 38.53
N HIS A 4 58.47 -39.54 39.33
CA HIS A 4 57.04 -39.15 39.19
C HIS A 4 56.73 -37.92 38.28
N ASP A 5 55.52 -37.67 37.71
CA ASP A 5 54.16 -37.77 38.29
C ASP A 5 53.02 -37.66 37.23
N MET A 6 51.79 -38.02 37.63
CA MET A 6 50.51 -37.97 36.92
C MET A 6 50.02 -36.54 36.61
N SER A 7 49.38 -36.31 35.44
CA SER A 7 47.98 -35.82 35.33
C SER A 7 47.59 -35.41 33.89
N LYS A 8 46.30 -35.62 33.60
CA LYS A 8 45.43 -34.86 32.67
C LYS A 8 45.39 -35.19 31.16
N MET A 9 44.13 -35.28 30.71
CA MET A 9 43.58 -35.06 29.36
C MET A 9 43.77 -36.21 28.36
N GLY A 10 42.74 -36.75 27.71
CA GLY A 10 41.33 -36.44 27.71
C GLY A 10 40.60 -37.49 26.86
N ALA A 11 39.54 -38.07 27.41
CA ALA A 11 38.67 -38.99 26.70
C ALA A 11 37.23 -38.47 26.77
N SER A 12 36.60 -38.47 25.60
CA SER A 12 35.16 -38.60 25.32
C SER A 12 34.64 -37.48 24.42
N ASN A 13 34.45 -37.87 23.16
CA ASN A 13 33.68 -37.16 22.16
C ASN A 13 32.40 -37.99 21.98
N ALA A 14 31.29 -37.53 22.55
CA ALA A 14 29.97 -38.13 22.37
C ALA A 14 28.89 -37.04 22.38
N GLY A 15 28.30 -36.84 21.19
CA GLY A 15 27.03 -36.20 20.85
C GLY A 15 26.31 -35.32 21.87
N ASN A 16 26.32 -34.02 21.62
CA ASN A 16 25.35 -33.09 22.19
C ASN A 16 24.16 -32.90 21.22
N ASN A 17 23.05 -33.59 21.50
CA ASN A 17 21.74 -33.30 20.91
C ASN A 17 21.18 -32.04 21.60
N GLY A 18 21.44 -30.87 21.02
CA GLY A 18 20.82 -29.61 21.44
C GLY A 18 19.45 -29.42 20.79
N SER A 19 18.39 -29.82 21.49
CA SER A 19 17.02 -29.38 21.20
C SER A 19 16.93 -27.87 21.34
N MET A 20 16.64 -27.19 20.24
CA MET A 20 16.39 -25.74 20.18
C MET A 20 14.98 -25.47 20.72
N GLU A 21 14.80 -25.53 22.04
CA GLU A 21 13.63 -25.00 22.71
C GLU A 21 13.59 -23.47 22.48
N MET A 22 12.69 -23.03 21.61
CA MET A 22 12.36 -21.61 21.50
C MET A 22 11.88 -21.12 22.86
N ASN A 23 12.62 -20.16 23.41
CA ASN A 23 12.43 -19.56 24.73
C ASN A 23 11.12 -18.74 24.78
N MET A 24 9.96 -19.41 24.76
CA MET A 24 8.63 -18.84 24.94
C MET A 24 8.45 -18.28 26.37
N SER A 25 9.29 -18.71 27.32
CA SER A 25 9.22 -18.33 28.73
C SER A 25 9.51 -16.84 28.99
N GLY A 26 10.20 -16.15 28.08
CA GLY A 26 10.50 -14.72 28.21
C GLY A 26 9.27 -13.84 27.97
N SER A 27 8.54 -14.10 26.87
CA SER A 27 7.41 -13.27 26.45
C SER A 27 6.21 -13.38 27.40
N ASP A 28 5.99 -14.57 27.98
CA ASP A 28 4.91 -14.79 28.93
C ASP A 28 5.14 -14.01 30.24
N LYS A 29 6.38 -13.98 30.74
CA LYS A 29 6.75 -13.19 31.93
C LYS A 29 6.57 -11.69 31.72
N GLU A 30 6.91 -11.19 30.53
CA GLU A 30 6.79 -9.76 30.22
C GLU A 30 5.32 -9.34 30.02
N ASN A 31 4.49 -10.22 29.45
CA ASN A 31 3.03 -10.03 29.39
C ASN A 31 2.37 -10.08 30.77
N GLU A 32 2.87 -10.91 31.69
CA GLU A 32 2.43 -10.92 33.08
C GLU A 32 2.74 -9.60 33.79
N VAL A 33 3.93 -9.01 33.54
CA VAL A 33 4.31 -7.70 34.09
C VAL A 33 3.37 -6.60 33.58
N VAL A 34 3.06 -6.56 32.28
CA VAL A 34 2.10 -5.60 31.71
C VAL A 34 0.71 -5.78 32.33
N ARG A 35 0.22 -7.03 32.42
CA ARG A 35 -1.09 -7.33 33.01
C ARG A 35 -1.17 -6.97 34.50
N ALA A 36 -0.09 -7.17 35.25
CA ALA A 36 0.00 -6.77 36.65
C ALA A 36 -0.07 -5.25 36.81
N LYS A 37 0.62 -4.49 35.95
CA LYS A 37 0.60 -3.02 35.97
C LYS A 37 -0.75 -2.45 35.53
N GLU A 38 -1.42 -3.05 34.56
CA GLU A 38 -2.81 -2.69 34.19
C GLU A 38 -3.79 -2.93 35.35
N LEU A 39 -3.63 -4.04 36.08
CA LEU A 39 -4.44 -4.33 37.26
C LEU A 39 -4.21 -3.30 38.36
N GLN A 40 -2.95 -2.95 38.62
CA GLN A 40 -2.56 -1.92 39.58
C GLN A 40 -3.17 -0.55 39.22
N LEU A 41 -3.14 -0.19 37.93
CA LEU A 41 -3.76 1.05 37.45
C LEU A 41 -5.29 1.06 37.66
N LYS A 42 -5.96 -0.06 37.41
CA LYS A 42 -7.40 -0.20 37.67
C LYS A 42 -7.73 -0.05 39.17
N GLN A 43 -6.90 -0.64 40.04
CA GLN A 43 -7.07 -0.50 41.49
C GLN A 43 -6.91 0.95 41.95
N LEU A 44 -5.93 1.69 41.41
CA LEU A 44 -5.73 3.10 41.73
C LEU A 44 -6.90 3.98 41.30
N ARG A 45 -7.45 3.74 40.10
CA ARG A 45 -8.66 4.45 39.63
C ARG A 45 -9.89 4.15 40.49
N ALA A 46 -10.02 2.91 40.97
CA ALA A 46 -11.07 2.55 41.92
C ALA A 46 -10.89 3.29 43.26
N GLN A 47 -9.66 3.36 43.79
CA GLN A 47 -9.37 4.13 45.01
C GLN A 47 -9.63 5.63 44.83
N GLN A 48 -9.26 6.21 43.69
CA GLN A 48 -9.54 7.61 43.38
C GLN A 48 -11.05 7.90 43.38
N THR A 49 -11.83 6.98 42.80
CA THR A 49 -13.30 7.08 42.81
C THR A 49 -13.86 7.01 44.24
N GLN A 50 -13.33 6.12 45.07
CA GLN A 50 -13.73 6.00 46.48
C GLN A 50 -13.38 7.25 47.30
N VAL A 51 -12.16 7.77 47.14
CA VAL A 51 -11.71 9.01 47.80
C VAL A 51 -12.57 10.20 47.36
N GLN A 52 -12.90 10.29 46.08
CA GLN A 52 -13.75 11.36 45.57
C GLN A 52 -15.18 11.26 46.12
N GLN A 53 -15.73 10.05 46.26
CA GLN A 53 -17.02 9.83 46.92
C GLN A 53 -16.98 10.17 48.42
N ALA A 54 -15.91 9.79 49.13
CA ALA A 54 -15.72 10.11 50.54
C ALA A 54 -15.61 11.63 50.75
N TYR A 55 -14.85 12.32 49.91
CA TYR A 55 -14.71 13.77 49.93
C TYR A 55 -16.04 14.49 49.72
N GLN A 56 -16.88 14.03 48.78
CA GLN A 56 -18.21 14.60 48.57
C GLN A 56 -19.13 14.40 49.79
N ARG A 57 -19.01 13.26 50.48
CA ARG A 57 -19.75 13.00 51.74
C ARG A 57 -19.27 13.91 52.87
N GLU A 58 -17.95 14.11 53.01
CA GLU A 58 -17.38 15.03 54.00
C GLU A 58 -17.81 16.47 53.75
N ILE A 59 -17.78 16.95 52.49
CA ILE A 59 -18.28 18.31 52.16
C ILE A 59 -19.76 18.47 52.55
N ALA A 60 -20.58 17.43 52.33
CA ALA A 60 -21.99 17.47 52.71
C ALA A 60 -22.17 17.53 54.24
N ALA A 61 -21.40 16.73 54.98
CA ALA A 61 -21.40 16.74 56.45
C ALA A 61 -20.86 18.05 57.03
N GLN A 62 -19.79 18.62 56.45
CA GLN A 62 -19.20 19.88 56.86
C GLN A 62 -20.19 21.05 56.74
N LYS A 63 -21.04 21.10 55.70
CA LYS A 63 -22.07 22.14 55.59
C LYS A 63 -23.07 22.14 56.76
N GLU A 64 -23.35 20.97 57.33
CA GLU A 64 -24.21 20.84 58.51
C GLU A 64 -23.47 21.22 59.81
N GLU A 65 -22.17 20.92 59.89
CA GLU A 65 -21.31 21.28 61.03
C GLU A 65 -20.97 22.78 61.05
N ASP A 66 -20.72 23.41 59.90
CA ASP A 66 -20.49 24.84 59.75
C ASP A 66 -21.69 25.65 60.27
N ALA A 67 -22.91 25.19 60.00
CA ALA A 67 -24.13 25.79 60.54
C ALA A 67 -24.19 25.71 62.08
N LYS A 68 -23.68 24.62 62.67
CA LYS A 68 -23.56 24.45 64.13
C LYS A 68 -22.40 25.27 64.70
N ALA A 69 -21.28 25.37 63.98
CA ALA A 69 -20.11 26.15 64.37
C ALA A 69 -20.43 27.65 64.46
N HIS A 70 -21.24 28.16 63.52
CA HIS A 70 -21.76 29.54 63.57
C HIS A 70 -22.65 29.81 64.80
N ALA A 71 -23.47 28.84 65.23
CA ALA A 71 -24.27 28.96 66.45
C ALA A 71 -23.43 28.87 67.74
N LEU A 72 -22.34 28.09 67.72
CA LEU A 72 -21.41 27.93 68.85
C LEU A 72 -20.50 29.15 69.05
N MET A 73 -20.25 29.93 68.00
CA MET A 73 -19.43 31.15 68.04
C MET A 73 -19.98 32.20 69.03
N GLU A 74 -21.30 32.23 69.25
CA GLU A 74 -21.96 33.15 70.18
C GLU A 74 -22.06 32.60 71.62
N SER A 75 -21.92 31.28 71.83
CA SER A 75 -22.21 30.62 73.11
C SER A 75 -21.00 29.99 73.81
N ASP A 76 -20.02 29.43 73.09
CA ASP A 76 -18.78 28.87 73.66
C ASP A 76 -17.58 29.00 72.69
N PRO A 77 -16.70 30.00 72.89
CA PRO A 77 -15.54 30.25 72.03
C PRO A 77 -14.50 29.12 72.04
N ARG A 78 -14.39 28.33 73.11
CA ARG A 78 -13.37 27.28 73.22
C ARG A 78 -13.77 26.02 72.45
N GLY A 79 -15.06 25.66 72.48
CA GLY A 79 -15.61 24.57 71.66
C GLY A 79 -15.47 24.80 70.16
N HIS A 80 -15.64 26.06 69.72
CA HIS A 80 -15.46 26.45 68.31
C HIS A 80 -14.01 26.23 67.82
N ILE A 81 -13.00 26.62 68.62
CA ILE A 81 -11.58 26.46 68.25
C ILE A 81 -11.19 24.98 68.11
N ALA A 82 -11.70 24.09 68.97
CA ALA A 82 -11.43 22.66 68.88
C ALA A 82 -12.02 22.02 67.62
N MET A 83 -13.23 22.44 67.22
CA MET A 83 -13.90 22.00 65.99
C MET A 83 -13.12 22.47 64.74
N MET A 84 -12.72 23.74 64.71
CA MET A 84 -11.92 24.31 63.62
C MET A 84 -10.57 23.62 63.42
N LYS A 85 -9.94 23.13 64.49
CA LYS A 85 -8.67 22.39 64.41
C LYS A 85 -8.83 21.05 63.69
N MET A 86 -9.87 20.28 64.03
CA MET A 86 -10.18 19.01 63.36
C MET A 86 -10.51 19.24 61.87
N GLU A 87 -11.27 20.30 61.57
CA GLU A 87 -11.62 20.66 60.19
C GLU A 87 -10.38 21.00 59.34
N GLN A 88 -9.41 21.72 59.92
CA GLN A 88 -8.15 22.04 59.24
C GLN A 88 -7.36 20.78 58.88
N GLU A 89 -7.27 19.81 59.79
CA GLU A 89 -6.57 18.54 59.55
C GLU A 89 -7.26 17.71 58.44
N HIS A 90 -8.60 17.62 58.47
CA HIS A 90 -9.36 16.96 57.41
C HIS A 90 -9.22 17.66 56.05
N ARG A 91 -9.22 18.99 56.03
CA ARG A 91 -9.08 19.78 54.80
C ARG A 91 -7.68 19.65 54.19
N GLN A 92 -6.64 19.57 55.02
CA GLN A 92 -5.29 19.29 54.56
C GLN A 92 -5.19 17.90 53.92
N LEU A 93 -5.70 16.86 54.59
CA LEU A 93 -5.72 15.50 54.06
C LEU A 93 -6.52 15.40 52.76
N ALA A 94 -7.66 16.08 52.66
CA ALA A 94 -8.50 16.09 51.46
C ALA A 94 -7.84 16.71 50.23
N LEU A 95 -6.90 17.65 50.44
CA LEU A 95 -6.14 18.29 49.35
C LEU A 95 -4.88 17.48 48.97
N GLU A 96 -4.25 16.81 49.94
CA GLU A 96 -3.03 16.04 49.73
C GLU A 96 -3.28 14.65 49.12
N LEU A 97 -4.31 13.93 49.58
CA LEU A 97 -4.58 12.55 49.15
C LEU A 97 -4.81 12.39 47.63
N PRO A 98 -5.61 13.25 46.97
CA PRO A 98 -5.80 13.17 45.52
C PRO A 98 -4.52 13.45 44.72
N ARG A 99 -3.67 14.35 45.22
CA ARG A 99 -2.38 14.66 44.58
C ARG A 99 -1.43 13.48 44.64
N LEU A 100 -1.34 12.81 45.78
CA LEU A 100 -0.50 11.62 45.95
C LEU A 100 -0.97 10.46 45.06
N LEU A 101 -2.29 10.25 44.96
CA LEU A 101 -2.85 9.22 44.08
C LEU A 101 -2.58 9.50 42.60
N LEU A 102 -2.71 10.75 42.16
CA LEU A 102 -2.39 11.15 40.78
C LEU A 102 -0.90 11.01 40.46
N GLN A 103 -0.02 11.37 41.40
CA GLN A 103 1.43 11.14 41.24
C GLN A 103 1.76 9.66 41.14
N HIS A 104 1.11 8.83 41.95
CA HIS A 104 1.30 7.38 41.91
C HIS A 104 0.73 6.77 40.61
N GLU A 105 -0.43 7.24 40.13
CA GLU A 105 -0.99 6.85 38.83
C GLU A 105 -0.02 7.18 37.69
N ALA A 106 0.53 8.40 37.67
CA ALA A 106 1.50 8.83 36.67
C ALA A 106 2.76 7.96 36.66
N HIS A 107 3.28 7.60 37.83
CA HIS A 107 4.44 6.71 37.97
C HIS A 107 4.14 5.30 37.42
N VAL A 108 3.00 4.70 37.81
CA VAL A 108 2.59 3.37 37.33
C VAL A 108 2.33 3.39 35.83
N TYR A 109 1.77 4.48 35.29
CA TYR A 109 1.56 4.64 33.86
C TYR A 109 2.88 4.72 33.09
N GLN A 110 3.87 5.44 33.62
CA GLN A 110 5.20 5.52 33.02
C GLN A 110 5.94 4.18 33.05
N GLU A 111 5.82 3.42 34.15
CA GLU A 111 6.33 2.04 34.22
C GLU A 111 5.62 1.10 33.25
N LEU A 112 4.30 1.24 33.09
CA LEU A 112 3.51 0.47 32.12
C LEU A 112 3.97 0.76 30.70
N GLN A 113 4.20 2.02 30.34
CA GLN A 113 4.73 2.40 29.02
C GLN A 113 6.11 1.80 28.79
N ASN A 114 7.01 1.89 29.76
CA ASN A 114 8.35 1.31 29.65
C ASN A 114 8.31 -0.22 29.52
N ALA A 115 7.43 -0.89 30.27
CA ALA A 115 7.22 -2.34 30.18
C ALA A 115 6.61 -2.74 28.84
N GLN A 116 5.68 -1.95 28.30
CA GLN A 116 5.09 -2.16 26.98
C GLN A 116 6.12 -1.98 25.86
N VAL A 117 6.96 -0.95 25.93
CA VAL A 117 8.06 -0.72 24.97
C VAL A 117 9.09 -1.85 25.04
N ALA A 118 9.46 -2.31 26.25
CA ALA A 118 10.37 -3.44 26.42
C ALA A 118 9.78 -4.76 25.91
N ALA A 119 8.48 -5.00 26.15
CA ALA A 119 7.77 -6.14 25.62
C ALA A 119 7.63 -6.08 24.09
N GLN A 120 7.34 -4.91 23.52
CA GLN A 120 7.29 -4.68 22.07
C GLN A 120 8.66 -4.83 21.41
N ALA A 121 9.74 -4.39 22.05
CA ALA A 121 11.10 -4.52 21.53
C ALA A 121 11.59 -5.98 21.48
N LYS A 122 11.05 -6.86 22.34
CA LYS A 122 11.41 -8.29 22.41
C LYS A 122 10.43 -9.22 21.72
N MET A 123 9.18 -8.80 21.53
CA MET A 123 8.28 -9.48 20.59
C MET A 123 8.82 -9.23 19.19
N PRO A 124 9.17 -10.26 18.41
CA PRO A 124 9.33 -10.06 16.99
C PRO A 124 7.94 -9.65 16.48
N GLU A 125 7.75 -8.39 16.08
CA GLU A 125 6.54 -7.96 15.34
C GLU A 125 6.27 -8.87 14.14
N THR A 126 7.32 -9.50 13.64
CA THR A 126 7.29 -10.56 12.63
C THR A 126 6.48 -11.79 13.05
N GLY A 127 6.29 -12.14 14.33
CA GLY A 127 5.67 -13.41 14.74
C GLY A 127 4.15 -13.48 14.55
N LYS A 128 3.41 -12.47 15.03
CA LYS A 128 1.94 -12.39 14.83
C LYS A 128 1.59 -11.98 13.40
N MET A 129 2.39 -11.12 12.78
CA MET A 129 2.24 -10.77 11.37
C MET A 129 2.61 -11.96 10.44
N MET A 130 3.67 -12.73 10.72
CA MET A 130 4.04 -13.92 9.92
C MET A 130 2.97 -15.01 9.95
N GLY A 131 2.27 -15.20 11.07
CA GLY A 131 1.19 -16.19 11.17
C GLY A 131 0.04 -15.92 10.20
N GLN A 132 -0.40 -14.66 10.12
CA GLN A 132 -1.42 -14.22 9.17
C GLN A 132 -0.87 -14.12 7.73
N MET A 133 0.37 -13.65 7.55
CA MET A 133 1.07 -13.61 6.25
C MET A 133 1.14 -14.99 5.59
N VAL A 134 1.46 -16.04 6.36
CA VAL A 134 1.58 -17.41 5.84
C VAL A 134 0.20 -17.98 5.49
N ALA A 135 -0.84 -17.66 6.25
CA ALA A 135 -2.20 -18.15 5.99
C ALA A 135 -2.81 -17.51 4.73
N MET A 136 -2.68 -16.18 4.57
CA MET A 136 -3.14 -15.47 3.37
C MET A 136 -2.33 -15.86 2.13
N ALA A 137 -1.00 -15.99 2.24
CA ALA A 137 -0.16 -16.42 1.13
C ALA A 137 -0.50 -17.85 0.66
N ARG A 138 -0.92 -18.74 1.56
CA ARG A 138 -1.36 -20.11 1.21
C ARG A 138 -2.70 -20.12 0.49
N TRP A 139 -3.67 -19.33 0.96
CA TRP A 139 -4.97 -19.21 0.30
C TRP A 139 -4.84 -18.65 -1.11
N SER A 140 -3.92 -17.70 -1.32
CA SER A 140 -3.69 -17.13 -2.66
C SER A 140 -3.05 -18.12 -3.65
N GLN A 141 -2.38 -19.18 -3.18
CA GLN A 141 -1.84 -20.22 -4.08
C GLN A 141 -2.92 -21.18 -4.62
N ILE A 142 -4.04 -21.37 -3.92
CA ILE A 142 -5.08 -22.33 -4.34
C ILE A 142 -5.68 -21.91 -5.69
N PRO A 143 -6.10 -20.65 -5.91
CA PRO A 143 -6.53 -20.17 -7.22
C PRO A 143 -5.46 -20.35 -8.30
N LEU A 144 -4.17 -20.11 -8.00
CA LEU A 144 -3.09 -20.27 -8.98
C LEU A 144 -2.97 -21.70 -9.48
N LEU A 145 -3.18 -22.71 -8.63
CA LEU A 145 -3.18 -24.11 -9.07
C LEU A 145 -4.29 -24.39 -10.06
N VAL A 146 -5.50 -23.86 -9.80
CA VAL A 146 -6.65 -24.00 -10.69
C VAL A 146 -6.43 -23.26 -12.00
N LEU A 147 -5.91 -22.04 -11.94
CA LEU A 147 -5.58 -21.23 -13.13
C LEU A 147 -4.50 -21.91 -13.99
N GLY A 148 -3.47 -22.49 -13.36
CA GLY A 148 -2.43 -23.23 -14.08
C GLY A 148 -2.97 -24.48 -14.79
N LEU A 149 -3.87 -25.22 -14.15
CA LEU A 149 -4.57 -26.35 -14.79
C LEU A 149 -5.49 -25.88 -15.93
N TRP A 150 -6.20 -24.76 -15.74
CA TRP A 150 -7.03 -24.17 -16.78
C TRP A 150 -6.20 -23.80 -18.02
N LEU A 151 -5.03 -23.17 -17.85
CA LEU A 151 -4.12 -22.81 -18.94
C LEU A 151 -3.59 -24.02 -19.73
N ILE A 152 -3.46 -25.18 -19.10
CA ILE A 152 -3.06 -26.41 -19.80
C ILE A 152 -4.19 -26.92 -20.70
N VAL A 153 -5.44 -26.73 -20.28
CA VAL A 153 -6.64 -27.25 -20.97
C VAL A 153 -7.24 -26.22 -21.94
N SER A 154 -7.04 -24.92 -21.71
CA SER A 154 -7.64 -23.81 -22.48
C SER A 154 -7.38 -23.89 -23.98
N PRO A 155 -6.18 -24.27 -24.49
CA PRO A 155 -5.96 -24.29 -25.92
C PRO A 155 -6.80 -25.35 -26.63
N PHE A 156 -7.08 -26.47 -25.94
CA PHE A 156 -7.88 -27.57 -26.46
C PHE A 156 -9.38 -27.30 -26.32
N SER A 157 -9.81 -26.66 -25.23
CA SER A 157 -11.23 -26.37 -24.99
C SER A 157 -11.73 -25.17 -25.82
N LEU A 158 -10.89 -24.17 -26.05
CA LEU A 158 -11.21 -22.97 -26.83
C LEU A 158 -10.83 -23.08 -28.31
N GLY A 159 -10.19 -24.18 -28.72
CA GLY A 159 -9.90 -24.48 -30.12
C GLY A 159 -8.86 -23.55 -30.75
N TYR A 160 -7.73 -23.34 -30.07
CA TYR A 160 -6.64 -22.49 -30.58
C TYR A 160 -6.08 -23.07 -31.88
N ARG A 161 -5.85 -22.20 -32.87
CA ARG A 161 -5.28 -22.60 -34.17
C ARG A 161 -3.77 -22.37 -34.21
N SER A 162 -3.29 -21.40 -33.45
CA SER A 162 -1.88 -21.03 -33.40
C SER A 162 -1.07 -21.97 -32.50
N VAL A 163 -0.23 -22.80 -33.14
CA VAL A 163 0.70 -23.72 -32.44
C VAL A 163 1.61 -23.01 -31.41
N PRO A 164 2.17 -21.82 -31.69
CA PRO A 164 2.97 -21.09 -30.70
C PRO A 164 2.18 -20.73 -29.45
N MET A 165 0.88 -20.38 -29.57
CA MET A 165 0.05 -20.05 -28.42
C MET A 165 -0.30 -21.27 -27.60
N ILE A 166 -0.62 -22.40 -28.24
CA ILE A 166 -0.86 -23.66 -27.54
C ILE A 166 0.32 -24.02 -26.62
N TRP A 167 1.55 -23.94 -27.14
CA TRP A 167 2.74 -24.23 -26.33
C TRP A 167 3.01 -23.18 -25.26
N SER A 168 2.82 -21.89 -25.57
CA SER A 168 2.96 -20.81 -24.59
C SER A 168 2.05 -21.03 -23.38
N ASP A 169 0.79 -21.38 -23.61
CA ASP A 169 -0.21 -21.61 -22.56
C ASP A 169 0.07 -22.86 -21.74
N ILE A 170 0.39 -23.98 -22.40
CA ILE A 170 0.71 -25.23 -21.70
C ILE A 170 1.94 -25.04 -20.81
N VAL A 171 3.02 -24.44 -21.34
CA VAL A 171 4.25 -24.20 -20.58
C VAL A 171 3.98 -23.22 -19.43
N SER A 172 3.25 -22.13 -19.68
CA SER A 172 2.89 -21.17 -18.65
C SER A 172 2.01 -21.80 -17.56
N GLY A 173 1.04 -22.64 -17.92
CA GLY A 173 0.19 -23.37 -16.99
C GLY A 173 0.98 -24.32 -16.09
N ILE A 174 1.90 -25.11 -16.68
CA ILE A 174 2.81 -25.97 -15.92
C ILE A 174 3.68 -25.15 -14.96
N LEU A 175 4.27 -24.05 -15.44
CA LEU A 175 5.09 -23.16 -14.62
C LEU A 175 4.28 -22.57 -13.45
N VAL A 176 3.09 -22.03 -13.71
CA VAL A 176 2.21 -21.48 -12.67
C VAL A 176 1.89 -22.52 -11.61
N THR A 177 1.51 -23.73 -12.01
CA THR A 177 1.20 -24.82 -11.08
C THR A 177 2.43 -25.21 -10.24
N VAL A 178 3.59 -25.44 -10.87
CA VAL A 178 4.82 -25.84 -10.16
C VAL A 178 5.27 -24.76 -9.18
N LEU A 179 5.32 -23.50 -9.61
CA LEU A 179 5.71 -22.37 -8.78
C LEU A 179 4.73 -22.13 -7.63
N ALA A 180 3.42 -22.30 -7.86
CA ALA A 180 2.42 -22.24 -6.80
C ALA A 180 2.61 -23.35 -5.75
N VAL A 181 2.92 -24.58 -6.17
CA VAL A 181 3.26 -25.68 -5.22
C VAL A 181 4.53 -25.35 -4.43
N ILE A 182 5.56 -24.81 -5.07
CA ILE A 182 6.81 -24.42 -4.41
C ILE A 182 6.57 -23.29 -3.39
N ALA A 183 5.80 -22.27 -3.75
CA ALA A 183 5.40 -21.19 -2.87
C ALA A 183 4.60 -21.72 -1.67
N PHE A 184 3.65 -22.62 -1.91
CA PHE A 184 2.82 -23.24 -0.89
C PHE A 184 3.63 -24.05 0.13
N ARG A 185 4.61 -24.83 -0.33
CA ARG A 185 5.44 -25.69 0.53
C ARG A 185 6.57 -24.95 1.25
N THR A 186 7.29 -24.09 0.54
CA THR A 186 8.60 -23.58 1.00
C THR A 186 8.51 -22.17 1.58
N LYS A 187 7.36 -21.49 1.47
CA LYS A 187 7.14 -20.09 1.90
C LYS A 187 8.15 -19.10 1.28
N ARG A 188 8.78 -19.45 0.15
CA ARG A 188 9.79 -18.62 -0.52
C ARG A 188 9.10 -17.53 -1.34
N VAL A 189 9.34 -16.27 -0.99
CA VAL A 189 8.75 -15.08 -1.64
C VAL A 189 9.10 -15.00 -3.14
N TRP A 190 10.28 -15.49 -3.55
CA TRP A 190 10.69 -15.47 -4.95
C TRP A 190 9.76 -16.26 -5.88
N ALA A 191 9.13 -17.35 -5.40
CA ALA A 191 8.22 -18.14 -6.23
C ALA A 191 6.94 -17.37 -6.61
N ALA A 192 6.46 -16.50 -5.72
CA ALA A 192 5.34 -15.59 -6.01
C ALA A 192 5.71 -14.57 -7.10
N TRP A 193 6.91 -14.00 -7.03
CA TRP A 193 7.41 -13.11 -8.08
C TRP A 193 7.61 -13.81 -9.42
N ALA A 194 8.13 -15.02 -9.42
CA ALA A 194 8.24 -15.83 -10.63
C ALA A 194 6.86 -16.05 -11.29
N ASN A 195 5.83 -16.34 -10.50
CA ASN A 195 4.45 -16.43 -11.01
C ASN A 195 3.93 -15.11 -11.59
N ALA A 196 4.25 -13.96 -10.96
CA ALA A 196 3.88 -12.67 -11.55
C ALA A 196 4.56 -12.43 -12.91
N PHE A 197 5.82 -12.86 -13.09
CA PHE A 197 6.47 -12.79 -14.41
C PHE A 197 5.80 -13.70 -15.44
N VAL A 198 5.35 -14.89 -15.06
CA VAL A 198 4.56 -15.75 -15.95
C VAL A 198 3.22 -15.07 -16.30
N GLY A 199 2.57 -14.42 -15.34
CA GLY A 199 1.35 -13.64 -15.61
C GLY A 199 1.58 -12.45 -16.55
N LEU A 200 2.72 -11.75 -16.43
CA LEU A 200 3.12 -10.71 -17.38
C LEU A 200 3.37 -11.28 -18.77
N TRP A 201 4.01 -12.45 -18.85
CA TRP A 201 4.20 -13.16 -20.12
C TRP A 201 2.85 -13.53 -20.74
N LEU A 202 1.91 -14.11 -20.00
CA LEU A 202 0.57 -14.44 -20.49
C LEU A 202 -0.15 -13.22 -21.08
N ALA A 203 -0.09 -12.07 -20.41
CA ALA A 203 -0.69 -10.85 -20.93
C ALA A 203 -0.01 -10.33 -22.20
N PHE A 204 1.28 -10.60 -22.39
CA PHE A 204 2.08 -10.12 -23.51
C PHE A 204 2.14 -11.11 -24.69
N ALA A 205 2.02 -12.41 -24.45
CA ALA A 205 2.24 -13.45 -25.44
C ALA A 205 1.30 -13.36 -26.67
N PRO A 206 -0.02 -13.11 -26.52
CA PRO A 206 -0.91 -12.90 -27.67
C PRO A 206 -0.46 -11.79 -28.62
N ILE A 207 0.13 -10.74 -28.05
CA ILE A 207 0.62 -9.56 -28.76
C ILE A 207 1.97 -9.88 -29.42
N ALA A 208 2.87 -10.56 -28.70
CA ALA A 208 4.18 -10.95 -29.20
C ALA A 208 4.10 -11.94 -30.38
N PHE A 209 3.13 -12.86 -30.35
CA PHE A 209 2.90 -13.83 -31.42
C PHE A 209 1.88 -13.36 -32.47
N SER A 210 1.33 -12.15 -32.34
CA SER A 210 0.28 -11.62 -33.22
C SER A 210 -0.83 -12.64 -33.46
N THR A 211 -1.45 -13.13 -32.38
CA THR A 211 -2.35 -14.29 -32.44
C THR A 211 -3.59 -14.04 -33.32
N PRO A 212 -3.93 -14.96 -34.24
CA PRO A 212 -5.19 -14.89 -34.98
C PRO A 212 -6.39 -15.30 -34.11
N ASP A 213 -6.15 -15.91 -32.95
CA ASP A 213 -7.20 -16.50 -32.11
C ASP A 213 -7.71 -15.47 -31.08
N ALA A 214 -8.91 -14.94 -31.32
CA ALA A 214 -9.56 -13.99 -30.40
C ALA A 214 -9.78 -14.57 -28.99
N ALA A 215 -10.04 -15.88 -28.91
CA ALA A 215 -10.20 -16.60 -27.65
C ALA A 215 -8.90 -16.67 -26.85
N ALA A 216 -7.75 -16.86 -27.52
CA ALA A 216 -6.44 -16.83 -26.87
C ALA A 216 -6.15 -15.44 -26.31
N TYR A 217 -6.36 -14.40 -27.12
CA TYR A 217 -6.14 -13.02 -26.66
C TYR A 217 -7.01 -12.66 -25.44
N ALA A 218 -8.29 -13.06 -25.41
CA ALA A 218 -9.15 -12.82 -24.27
C ALA A 218 -8.78 -13.63 -23.03
N ASN A 219 -8.48 -14.92 -23.22
CA ASN A 219 -8.13 -15.81 -22.13
C ASN A 219 -6.81 -15.38 -21.48
N ASP A 220 -5.76 -15.16 -22.25
CA ASP A 220 -4.41 -14.98 -21.72
C ASP A 220 -4.23 -13.63 -21.03
N THR A 221 -4.89 -12.58 -21.54
CA THR A 221 -4.93 -11.27 -20.88
C THR A 221 -5.65 -11.34 -19.52
N LEU A 222 -6.76 -12.08 -19.45
CA LEU A 222 -7.51 -12.28 -18.20
C LEU A 222 -6.77 -13.19 -17.21
N MET A 223 -6.23 -14.31 -17.68
CA MET A 223 -5.45 -15.24 -16.86
C MET A 223 -4.16 -14.59 -16.37
N GLY A 224 -3.47 -13.82 -17.21
CA GLY A 224 -2.31 -13.02 -16.82
C GLY A 224 -2.62 -12.05 -15.68
N MET A 225 -3.75 -11.32 -15.79
CA MET A 225 -4.23 -10.45 -14.73
C MET A 225 -4.48 -11.22 -13.42
N PHE A 226 -5.23 -12.32 -13.46
CA PHE A 226 -5.53 -13.11 -12.27
C PHE A 226 -4.28 -13.74 -11.65
N VAL A 227 -3.37 -14.27 -12.46
CA VAL A 227 -2.11 -14.85 -11.98
C VAL A 227 -1.31 -13.79 -11.21
N ILE A 228 -1.16 -12.57 -11.74
CA ILE A 228 -0.48 -11.47 -11.04
C ILE A 228 -1.22 -11.09 -9.75
N THR A 229 -2.55 -11.00 -9.80
CA THR A 229 -3.38 -10.65 -8.65
C THR A 229 -3.19 -11.63 -7.48
N PHE A 230 -3.31 -12.94 -7.74
CA PHE A 230 -3.20 -13.96 -6.70
C PHE A 230 -1.74 -14.22 -6.28
N ALA A 231 -0.79 -14.06 -7.19
CA ALA A 231 0.61 -14.28 -6.89
C ALA A 231 1.20 -13.17 -6.02
N VAL A 232 0.95 -11.90 -6.36
CA VAL A 232 1.67 -10.76 -5.76
C VAL A 232 0.75 -9.70 -5.17
N LEU A 233 -0.35 -9.35 -5.85
CA LEU A 233 -1.20 -8.23 -5.42
C LEU A 233 -1.84 -8.47 -4.05
N ILE A 234 -2.50 -9.62 -3.86
CA ILE A 234 -3.19 -9.96 -2.60
C ILE A 234 -2.20 -10.08 -1.43
N PRO A 235 -1.05 -10.79 -1.56
CA PRO A 235 -0.08 -10.85 -0.48
C PRO A 235 0.56 -9.50 -0.09
N MET A 236 0.65 -8.52 -1.00
CA MET A 236 1.38 -7.27 -0.76
C MET A 236 0.55 -6.08 -0.28
N MET A 237 -0.74 -6.23 0.00
CA MET A 237 -1.58 -5.18 0.60
C MET A 237 -1.32 -4.93 2.11
N MET A 238 -0.15 -5.30 2.64
CA MET A 238 0.14 -5.19 4.08
C MET A 238 0.65 -3.80 4.48
N LYS A 239 0.09 -3.27 5.56
CA LYS A 239 0.49 -1.99 6.17
C LYS A 239 1.88 -2.10 6.80
N MET A 240 2.79 -1.20 6.43
CA MET A 240 4.12 -1.09 7.05
C MET A 240 4.17 0.12 8.00
N GLN A 241 4.85 0.00 9.14
CA GLN A 241 4.98 1.08 10.13
C GLN A 241 5.79 2.29 9.62
N GLY A 242 5.45 3.50 10.08
CA GLY A 242 6.08 4.77 9.75
C GLY A 242 5.11 5.92 9.41
N SER A 243 5.61 7.07 8.99
CA SER A 243 4.77 8.22 8.63
C SER A 243 4.12 8.08 7.24
N GLU A 244 2.91 8.61 7.09
CA GLU A 244 2.17 8.61 5.82
C GLU A 244 2.47 9.82 4.95
N PHE A 245 2.80 10.96 5.58
CA PHE A 245 2.98 12.22 4.88
C PHE A 245 4.45 12.43 4.49
N PRO A 246 4.72 12.79 3.21
CA PRO A 246 6.03 13.29 2.82
C PRO A 246 6.29 14.68 3.44
N LEU A 247 7.56 14.96 3.75
CA LEU A 247 7.96 16.19 4.42
C LEU A 247 7.70 17.41 3.53
N GLY A 248 6.99 18.41 4.07
CA GLY A 248 6.66 19.65 3.37
C GLY A 248 5.37 19.61 2.56
N TRP A 249 4.64 18.47 2.55
CA TRP A 249 3.38 18.35 1.84
C TRP A 249 2.18 18.61 2.76
N SER A 250 1.13 19.22 2.20
CA SER A 250 -0.16 19.42 2.87
C SER A 250 -1.07 18.19 2.79
N TYR A 251 -0.79 17.26 1.87
CA TYR A 251 -1.54 16.03 1.61
C TYR A 251 -0.62 14.86 1.28
N ASN A 252 -1.19 13.66 1.17
CA ASN A 252 -0.44 12.46 0.79
C ASN A 252 -0.82 12.00 -0.64
N PRO A 253 0.12 12.08 -1.61
CA PRO A 253 -0.14 11.70 -3.00
C PRO A 253 -0.38 10.21 -3.22
N SER A 254 0.04 9.37 -2.29
CA SER A 254 -0.08 7.91 -2.37
C SER A 254 -1.38 7.36 -1.78
N THR A 255 -2.30 8.22 -1.34
CA THR A 255 -3.58 7.78 -0.74
C THR A 255 -4.44 7.01 -1.74
N TRP A 256 -5.25 6.08 -1.22
CA TRP A 256 -6.19 5.31 -2.05
C TRP A 256 -7.15 6.21 -2.85
N MET A 257 -7.65 7.28 -2.22
CA MET A 257 -8.58 8.22 -2.87
C MET A 257 -7.94 8.98 -4.04
N GLN A 258 -6.64 9.29 -3.97
CA GLN A 258 -5.92 9.94 -5.07
C GLN A 258 -5.52 8.96 -6.18
N ARG A 259 -5.33 7.68 -5.86
CA ARG A 259 -5.04 6.63 -6.84
C ARG A 259 -6.29 6.10 -7.55
N ALA A 260 -7.46 6.14 -6.92
CA ALA A 260 -8.69 5.60 -7.48
C ALA A 260 -9.02 6.16 -8.89
N PRO A 261 -8.87 7.47 -9.18
CA PRO A 261 -9.04 8.01 -10.54
C PRO A 261 -8.02 7.46 -11.53
N ILE A 262 -6.75 7.36 -11.11
CA ILE A 262 -5.67 6.82 -11.96
C ILE A 262 -6.02 5.37 -12.33
N LEU A 263 -6.44 4.57 -11.35
CA LEU A 263 -6.88 3.19 -11.57
C LEU A 263 -8.11 3.09 -12.48
N ALA A 264 -9.11 3.96 -12.29
CA ALA A 264 -10.28 4.00 -13.15
C ALA A 264 -9.90 4.35 -14.59
N LEU A 265 -9.10 5.40 -14.79
CA LEU A 265 -8.62 5.82 -16.10
C LEU A 265 -7.75 4.76 -16.77
N ALA A 266 -6.88 4.08 -16.03
CA ALA A 266 -6.06 2.97 -16.53
C ALA A 266 -6.94 1.79 -16.96
N LEU A 267 -7.99 1.47 -16.21
CA LEU A 267 -8.95 0.42 -16.58
C LEU A 267 -9.72 0.77 -17.86
N PHE A 268 -10.23 1.99 -18.00
CA PHE A 268 -10.89 2.43 -19.22
C PHE A 268 -9.93 2.43 -20.41
N SER A 269 -8.71 2.94 -20.21
CA SER A 269 -7.66 2.96 -21.24
C SER A 269 -7.26 1.55 -21.67
N PHE A 270 -7.17 0.60 -20.73
CA PHE A 270 -6.95 -0.82 -21.02
C PHE A 270 -8.03 -1.37 -21.95
N PHE A 271 -9.31 -1.12 -21.69
CA PHE A 271 -10.38 -1.61 -22.55
C PHE A 271 -10.36 -0.97 -23.94
N LEU A 272 -10.11 0.34 -24.05
CA LEU A 272 -9.97 1.04 -25.33
C LEU A 272 -8.79 0.48 -26.14
N ALA A 273 -7.62 0.35 -25.51
CA ALA A 273 -6.44 -0.20 -26.15
C ALA A 273 -6.64 -1.66 -26.56
N ARG A 274 -7.26 -2.47 -25.70
CA ARG A 274 -7.60 -3.87 -26.00
C ARG A 274 -8.54 -3.97 -27.20
N TYR A 275 -9.51 -3.06 -27.31
CA TYR A 275 -10.43 -2.98 -28.44
C TYR A 275 -9.72 -2.63 -29.75
N MET A 276 -8.81 -1.65 -29.74
CA MET A 276 -7.97 -1.33 -30.91
C MET A 276 -7.07 -2.49 -31.31
N THR A 277 -6.49 -3.19 -30.32
CA THR A 277 -5.65 -4.38 -30.56
C THR A 277 -6.44 -5.49 -31.26
N ALA A 278 -7.70 -5.70 -30.87
CA ALA A 278 -8.55 -6.71 -31.51
C ALA A 278 -8.76 -6.41 -33.01
N PHE A 279 -8.82 -5.14 -33.40
CA PHE A 279 -8.85 -4.77 -34.82
C PHE A 279 -7.51 -5.02 -35.50
N GLN A 280 -6.39 -4.65 -34.87
CA GLN A 280 -5.06 -4.81 -35.44
C GLN A 280 -4.61 -6.27 -35.58
N LEU A 281 -5.06 -7.14 -34.68
CA LEU A 281 -4.87 -8.60 -34.80
C LEU A 281 -5.89 -9.26 -35.74
N GLY A 282 -6.83 -8.50 -36.30
CA GLY A 282 -7.83 -9.00 -37.25
C GLY A 282 -8.97 -9.81 -36.64
N HIS A 283 -9.20 -9.72 -35.32
CA HIS A 283 -10.33 -10.37 -34.65
C HIS A 283 -11.66 -9.68 -34.96
N ILE A 284 -11.61 -8.38 -35.21
CA ILE A 284 -12.74 -7.56 -35.65
C ILE A 284 -12.37 -6.81 -36.92
N SER A 285 -13.33 -6.62 -37.82
CA SER A 285 -13.11 -5.97 -39.12
C SER A 285 -13.44 -4.47 -39.13
N TRP A 286 -14.00 -3.94 -38.04
CA TRP A 286 -14.46 -2.56 -37.95
C TRP A 286 -14.30 -2.02 -36.53
N VAL A 287 -14.06 -0.70 -36.43
CA VAL A 287 -13.89 0.02 -35.17
C VAL A 287 -14.89 1.16 -35.08
N TRP A 288 -15.52 1.30 -33.91
CA TRP A 288 -16.48 2.35 -33.63
C TRP A 288 -15.78 3.72 -33.52
N ASP A 289 -16.19 4.65 -34.39
CA ASP A 289 -15.75 6.03 -34.38
C ASP A 289 -16.92 6.95 -34.79
N PRO A 290 -17.62 7.56 -33.81
CA PRO A 290 -18.78 8.39 -34.09
C PRO A 290 -18.42 9.81 -34.54
N ILE A 291 -17.16 10.22 -34.37
CA ILE A 291 -16.71 11.60 -34.63
C ILE A 291 -16.09 11.69 -36.02
N PHE A 292 -15.18 10.77 -36.34
CA PHE A 292 -14.39 10.81 -37.59
C PHE A 292 -14.76 9.68 -38.57
N GLY A 293 -15.83 8.93 -38.30
CA GLY A 293 -16.38 7.92 -39.21
C GLY A 293 -15.42 6.74 -39.44
N ASN A 294 -14.71 6.73 -40.57
CA ASN A 294 -13.71 5.70 -40.87
C ASN A 294 -12.28 6.08 -40.47
N GLY A 295 -12.09 7.26 -39.86
CA GLY A 295 -10.78 7.78 -39.46
C GLY A 295 -9.97 6.80 -38.59
N THR A 296 -10.59 6.26 -37.53
CA THR A 296 -9.93 5.25 -36.68
C THR A 296 -9.48 4.00 -37.44
N VAL A 297 -10.29 3.49 -38.37
CA VAL A 297 -9.94 2.31 -39.19
C VAL A 297 -8.74 2.61 -40.12
N LEU A 298 -8.72 3.81 -40.73
CA LEU A 298 -7.62 4.27 -41.57
C LEU A 298 -6.32 4.41 -40.77
N VAL A 299 -6.38 4.99 -39.57
CA VAL A 299 -5.21 5.19 -38.71
C VAL A 299 -4.65 3.85 -38.23
N LEU A 300 -5.48 2.96 -37.69
CA LEU A 300 -5.05 1.64 -37.20
C LEU A 300 -4.57 0.71 -38.32
N GLY A 301 -5.07 0.91 -39.55
CA GLY A 301 -4.67 0.15 -40.74
C GLY A 301 -3.46 0.71 -41.49
N SER A 302 -2.95 1.88 -41.08
CA SER A 302 -1.90 2.63 -41.77
C SER A 302 -0.51 1.96 -41.68
N ASP A 303 0.38 2.35 -42.59
CA ASP A 303 1.79 1.91 -42.57
C ASP A 303 2.53 2.39 -41.31
N LEU A 304 2.12 3.52 -40.72
CA LEU A 304 2.67 4.01 -39.45
C LEU A 304 2.40 3.01 -38.33
N SER A 305 1.17 2.51 -38.21
CA SER A 305 0.80 1.51 -37.20
C SER A 305 1.47 0.15 -37.48
N LYS A 306 1.60 -0.24 -38.75
CA LYS A 306 2.26 -1.49 -39.16
C LYS A 306 3.79 -1.45 -39.15
N SER A 307 4.39 -0.27 -38.99
CA SER A 307 5.86 -0.11 -38.97
C SER A 307 6.52 -0.71 -37.72
N PHE A 308 5.75 -0.89 -36.65
CA PHE A 308 6.20 -1.54 -35.44
C PHE A 308 6.04 -3.06 -35.54
N PRO A 309 6.98 -3.85 -34.99
CA PRO A 309 6.90 -5.32 -35.02
C PRO A 309 5.71 -5.86 -34.22
N ILE A 310 5.12 -5.02 -33.36
CA ILE A 310 4.05 -5.35 -32.44
C ILE A 310 2.96 -4.29 -32.62
N SER A 311 1.69 -4.70 -32.53
CA SER A 311 0.54 -3.80 -32.48
C SER A 311 0.73 -2.73 -31.40
N ASP A 312 0.73 -1.46 -31.79
CA ASP A 312 0.84 -0.30 -30.90
C ASP A 312 -0.35 -0.23 -29.91
N GLY A 313 -1.56 -0.55 -30.37
CA GLY A 313 -2.72 -0.76 -29.50
C GLY A 313 -2.50 -1.87 -28.47
N GLY A 314 -1.86 -2.97 -28.88
CA GLY A 314 -1.51 -4.10 -28.01
C GLY A 314 -0.48 -3.72 -26.95
N LEU A 315 0.57 -3.00 -27.35
CA LEU A 315 1.57 -2.48 -26.42
C LEU A 315 0.92 -1.51 -25.41
N GLY A 316 -0.01 -0.66 -25.87
CA GLY A 316 -0.82 0.18 -24.99
C GLY A 316 -1.65 -0.62 -24.01
N ALA A 317 -2.35 -1.66 -24.47
CA ALA A 317 -3.17 -2.54 -23.62
C ALA A 317 -2.31 -3.24 -22.54
N PHE A 318 -1.14 -3.75 -22.91
CA PHE A 318 -0.20 -4.34 -21.97
C PHE A 318 0.27 -3.32 -20.93
N THR A 319 0.67 -2.12 -21.35
CA THR A 319 1.10 -1.06 -20.44
C THR A 319 -0.01 -0.65 -19.47
N TYR A 320 -1.22 -0.38 -19.94
CA TYR A 320 -2.34 0.01 -19.08
C TYR A 320 -2.72 -1.09 -18.09
N LEU A 321 -2.58 -2.37 -18.48
CA LEU A 321 -2.75 -3.49 -17.56
C LEU A 321 -1.70 -3.47 -16.45
N VAL A 322 -0.43 -3.28 -16.79
CA VAL A 322 0.66 -3.19 -15.80
C VAL A 322 0.49 -1.95 -14.91
N GLU A 323 0.07 -0.82 -15.48
CA GLU A 323 -0.24 0.40 -14.75
C GLU A 323 -1.38 0.17 -13.74
N LEU A 324 -2.46 -0.47 -14.18
CA LEU A 324 -3.59 -0.84 -13.33
C LEU A 324 -3.12 -1.74 -12.16
N LEU A 325 -2.45 -2.84 -12.47
CA LEU A 325 -2.01 -3.82 -11.47
C LEU A 325 -0.98 -3.22 -10.49
N SER A 326 -0.04 -2.42 -10.99
CA SER A 326 0.95 -1.74 -10.15
C SER A 326 0.33 -0.64 -9.28
N GLY A 327 -0.72 0.05 -9.75
CA GLY A 327 -1.44 1.05 -8.96
C GLY A 327 -2.23 0.47 -7.78
N PHE A 328 -2.77 -0.75 -7.94
CA PHE A 328 -3.48 -1.46 -6.87
C PHE A 328 -2.56 -1.95 -5.75
N MET A 329 -1.26 -2.03 -6.02
CA MET A 329 -0.29 -2.58 -5.09
C MET A 329 0.31 -1.48 -4.20
N GLY A 330 0.41 -1.79 -2.90
CA GLY A 330 1.08 -0.95 -1.89
C GLY A 330 0.15 -0.02 -1.11
N ASP A 331 0.64 0.43 0.05
CA ASP A 331 -0.05 1.25 1.05
C ASP A 331 0.06 2.77 0.71
N PRO A 332 -0.59 3.70 1.44
CA PRO A 332 -0.35 5.15 1.34
C PRO A 332 1.10 5.57 1.62
N ARG A 333 1.95 4.63 2.04
CA ARG A 333 3.38 4.80 2.32
C ARG A 333 4.25 4.24 1.18
N ARG A 334 3.68 3.90 0.02
CA ARG A 334 4.40 3.27 -1.12
C ARG A 334 5.61 4.09 -1.58
N TRP A 335 5.51 5.41 -1.59
CA TRP A 335 6.58 6.32 -1.98
C TRP A 335 7.90 6.13 -1.21
N ARG A 336 7.84 5.64 0.05
CA ARG A 336 9.02 5.31 0.86
C ARG A 336 9.27 3.80 1.01
N THR A 337 8.22 2.98 1.00
CA THR A 337 8.31 1.54 1.29
C THR A 337 8.67 0.71 0.07
N MET A 338 8.23 1.14 -1.11
CA MET A 338 8.56 0.52 -2.39
C MET A 338 8.91 1.59 -3.45
N PRO A 339 9.98 2.39 -3.24
CA PRO A 339 10.36 3.44 -4.19
C PRO A 339 10.60 2.92 -5.60
N TRP A 340 11.20 1.73 -5.72
CA TRP A 340 11.44 1.08 -7.01
C TRP A 340 10.16 0.91 -7.85
N MET A 341 9.01 0.68 -7.20
CA MET A 341 7.76 0.47 -7.93
C MET A 341 7.07 1.77 -8.32
N VAL A 342 7.24 2.83 -7.52
CA VAL A 342 6.85 4.18 -7.93
C VAL A 342 7.70 4.63 -9.12
N ALA A 343 9.00 4.31 -9.11
CA ALA A 343 9.89 4.59 -10.23
C ALA A 343 9.49 3.80 -11.49
N LEU A 344 9.15 2.50 -11.37
CA LEU A 344 8.64 1.70 -12.48
C LEU A 344 7.37 2.31 -13.08
N PHE A 345 6.42 2.70 -12.22
CA PHE A 345 5.19 3.36 -12.63
C PHE A 345 5.47 4.65 -13.41
N GLY A 346 6.29 5.55 -12.85
CA GLY A 346 6.66 6.81 -13.53
C GLY A 346 7.43 6.58 -14.84
N PHE A 347 8.30 5.57 -14.88
CA PHE A 347 9.05 5.19 -16.08
C PHE A 347 8.18 4.57 -17.17
N MET A 348 7.09 3.89 -16.83
CA MET A 348 6.15 3.42 -17.85
C MET A 348 5.28 4.58 -18.35
N VAL A 349 4.72 5.37 -17.43
CA VAL A 349 3.71 6.39 -17.77
C VAL A 349 4.29 7.58 -18.53
N ILE A 350 5.45 8.12 -18.12
CA ILE A 350 6.00 9.36 -18.72
C ILE A 350 6.50 9.13 -20.16
N PRO A 351 7.42 8.19 -20.44
CA PRO A 351 7.95 7.98 -21.79
C PRO A 351 6.88 7.46 -22.75
N LEU A 352 5.99 6.56 -22.31
CA LEU A 352 4.88 6.10 -23.15
C LEU A 352 3.86 7.20 -23.40
N GLY A 353 3.66 8.09 -22.40
CA GLY A 353 3.07 9.41 -22.54
C GLY A 353 3.56 10.17 -23.75
N VAL A 354 4.88 10.41 -23.78
CA VAL A 354 5.53 11.15 -24.85
C VAL A 354 5.36 10.45 -26.20
N VAL A 355 5.57 9.13 -26.26
CA VAL A 355 5.39 8.36 -27.50
C VAL A 355 3.96 8.46 -28.02
N SER A 356 2.95 8.33 -27.15
CA SER A 356 1.54 8.46 -27.51
C SER A 356 1.20 9.84 -28.08
N VAL A 357 1.71 10.91 -27.44
CA VAL A 357 1.54 12.29 -27.94
C VAL A 357 2.18 12.47 -29.32
N VAL A 358 3.40 11.93 -29.52
CA VAL A 358 4.07 11.99 -30.82
C VAL A 358 3.27 11.25 -31.89
N LEU A 359 2.79 10.04 -31.62
CA LEU A 359 1.98 9.28 -32.57
C LEU A 359 0.72 10.06 -32.97
N ILE A 360 0.03 10.69 -32.01
CA ILE A 360 -1.15 11.52 -32.28
C ILE A 360 -0.82 12.73 -33.15
N MET A 361 0.30 13.41 -32.87
CA MET A 361 0.72 14.55 -33.70
C MET A 361 1.03 14.14 -35.15
N LEU A 362 1.48 12.89 -35.37
CA LEU A 362 1.79 12.37 -36.71
C LEU A 362 0.55 11.91 -37.48
N GLN A 363 -0.56 11.55 -36.82
CA GLN A 363 -1.79 11.07 -37.46
C GLN A 363 -2.31 12.03 -38.57
N PRO A 364 -2.57 13.32 -38.31
CA PRO A 364 -3.08 14.24 -39.33
C PRO A 364 -2.07 14.55 -40.42
N ILE A 365 -0.75 14.53 -40.11
CA ILE A 365 0.30 14.92 -41.06
C ILE A 365 0.59 13.80 -42.06
N ILE A 366 0.67 12.56 -41.57
CA ILE A 366 1.07 11.41 -42.39
C ILE A 366 -0.14 10.70 -42.99
N ILE A 367 -1.19 10.51 -42.19
CA ILE A 367 -2.35 9.67 -42.56
C ILE A 367 -3.48 10.53 -43.12
N GLY A 368 -3.56 11.81 -42.70
CA GLY A 368 -4.67 12.69 -43.08
C GLY A 368 -5.99 12.31 -42.40
N ALA A 369 -5.93 11.58 -41.28
CA ALA A 369 -7.11 11.11 -40.56
C ALA A 369 -6.90 11.21 -39.04
N TRP A 370 -8.00 11.37 -38.31
CA TRP A 370 -8.02 11.36 -36.85
C TRP A 370 -8.60 10.04 -36.32
N CYS A 371 -8.09 9.61 -35.17
CA CYS A 371 -8.56 8.43 -34.46
C CYS A 371 -9.21 8.83 -33.13
N MET A 372 -10.54 8.80 -33.04
CA MET A 372 -11.27 9.19 -31.81
C MET A 372 -10.81 8.39 -30.60
N VAL A 373 -10.69 7.07 -30.75
CA VAL A 373 -10.30 6.16 -29.66
C VAL A 373 -8.87 6.44 -29.17
N CYS A 374 -7.96 6.78 -30.09
CA CYS A 374 -6.58 7.13 -29.78
C CYS A 374 -6.51 8.46 -29.02
N LEU A 375 -7.25 9.47 -29.48
CA LEU A 375 -7.34 10.78 -28.82
C LEU A 375 -7.92 10.65 -27.41
N LEU A 376 -8.97 9.85 -27.23
CA LEU A 376 -9.56 9.60 -25.91
C LEU A 376 -8.58 8.88 -24.98
N SER A 377 -7.87 7.87 -25.47
CA SER A 377 -6.87 7.13 -24.70
C SER A 377 -5.70 8.03 -24.27
N ALA A 378 -5.26 8.94 -25.15
CA ALA A 378 -4.22 9.91 -24.81
C ALA A 378 -4.69 10.99 -23.84
N LEU A 379 -5.95 11.44 -23.94
CA LEU A 379 -6.52 12.34 -22.94
C LEU A 379 -6.47 11.70 -21.55
N PHE A 380 -6.88 10.43 -21.42
CA PHE A 380 -6.80 9.70 -20.16
C PHE A 380 -5.35 9.57 -19.68
N MET A 381 -4.41 9.26 -20.57
CA MET A 381 -2.99 9.18 -20.26
C MET A 381 -2.42 10.51 -19.74
N LEU A 382 -2.78 11.64 -20.36
CA LEU A 382 -2.36 12.98 -19.89
C LEU A 382 -2.88 13.30 -18.48
N ILE A 383 -4.14 12.93 -18.20
CA ILE A 383 -4.72 13.09 -16.86
C ILE A 383 -3.98 12.20 -15.85
N MET A 384 -3.68 10.94 -16.21
CA MET A 384 -2.91 10.03 -15.34
C MET A 384 -1.50 10.53 -15.07
N ILE A 385 -0.81 11.09 -16.08
CA ILE A 385 0.50 11.74 -15.89
C ILE A 385 0.37 12.86 -14.86
N ALA A 386 -0.59 13.77 -15.04
CA ALA A 386 -0.78 14.90 -14.12
C ALA A 386 -1.02 14.45 -12.66
N LEU A 387 -1.82 13.40 -12.46
CA LEU A 387 -2.16 12.90 -11.12
C LEU A 387 -1.03 12.08 -10.47
N SER A 388 -0.15 11.46 -11.26
CA SER A 388 0.88 10.56 -10.74
C SER A 388 2.23 11.23 -10.47
N LEU A 389 2.47 12.41 -11.05
CA LEU A 389 3.73 13.15 -10.88
C LEU A 389 4.05 13.43 -9.40
N ASP A 390 3.04 13.75 -8.59
CA ASP A 390 3.23 14.06 -7.17
C ASP A 390 3.79 12.88 -6.38
N GLU A 391 3.36 11.66 -6.70
CA GLU A 391 3.88 10.44 -6.06
C GLU A 391 5.35 10.20 -6.44
N VAL A 392 5.71 10.43 -7.70
CA VAL A 392 7.10 10.34 -8.18
C VAL A 392 7.98 11.40 -7.52
N ILE A 393 7.49 12.63 -7.39
CA ILE A 393 8.22 13.72 -6.72
C ILE A 393 8.43 13.40 -5.25
N ALA A 394 7.40 12.92 -4.53
CA ALA A 394 7.51 12.51 -3.14
C ALA A 394 8.58 11.41 -2.95
N MET A 395 8.60 10.42 -3.86
CA MET A 395 9.64 9.38 -3.87
C MET A 395 11.04 9.96 -4.14
N LEU A 396 11.19 10.89 -5.09
CA LEU A 396 12.50 11.52 -5.36
C LEU A 396 12.99 12.32 -4.14
N GLN A 397 12.09 13.07 -3.49
CA GLN A 397 12.40 13.81 -2.27
C GLN A 397 12.87 12.87 -1.15
N PHE A 398 12.22 11.72 -0.98
CA PHE A 398 12.64 10.69 -0.03
C PHE A 398 14.07 10.17 -0.29
N LEU A 399 14.40 9.84 -1.56
CA LEU A 399 15.73 9.37 -1.92
C LEU A 399 16.79 10.46 -1.74
N MET A 400 16.46 11.71 -2.08
CA MET A 400 17.34 12.86 -1.85
C MET A 400 17.61 13.08 -0.36
N GLN A 401 16.59 12.96 0.49
CA GLN A 401 16.74 13.07 1.94
C GLN A 401 17.57 11.93 2.52
N THR A 402 17.35 10.69 2.05
CA THR A 402 18.14 9.52 2.44
C THR A 402 19.63 9.73 2.11
N ARG A 403 19.92 10.30 0.94
CA ARG A 403 21.28 10.68 0.55
C ARG A 403 21.88 11.73 1.46
N ARG A 404 21.11 12.78 1.81
CA ARG A 404 21.54 13.85 2.72
C ARG A 404 21.76 13.35 4.15
N ALA A 405 20.99 12.36 4.59
CA ALA A 405 21.14 11.70 5.89
C ALA A 405 22.33 10.72 5.95
N GLY A 406 23.11 10.57 4.86
CA GLY A 406 24.26 9.68 4.80
C GLY A 406 23.91 8.18 4.72
N LYS A 407 22.65 7.84 4.47
CA LYS A 407 22.19 6.44 4.35
C LYS A 407 22.34 5.95 2.90
N SER A 408 22.44 4.63 2.73
CA SER A 408 22.53 4.02 1.39
C SER A 408 21.24 4.20 0.60
N VAL A 409 21.28 5.03 -0.45
CA VAL A 409 20.16 5.25 -1.38
C VAL A 409 19.75 3.97 -2.08
N TRP A 410 20.71 3.11 -2.43
CA TRP A 410 20.45 1.83 -3.10
C TRP A 410 19.62 0.90 -2.22
N ARG A 411 19.97 0.81 -0.93
CA ARG A 411 19.21 0.02 0.04
C ARG A 411 17.80 0.57 0.20
N ALA A 412 17.67 1.89 0.37
CA ALA A 412 16.37 2.55 0.52
C ALA A 412 15.49 2.43 -0.73
N PHE A 413 16.08 2.41 -1.93
CA PHE A 413 15.34 2.25 -3.18
C PHE A 413 14.67 0.88 -3.29
N TRP A 414 15.37 -0.19 -2.93
CA TRP A 414 14.87 -1.57 -3.05
C TRP A 414 14.06 -2.05 -1.85
N LEU A 415 14.49 -1.70 -0.63
CA LEU A 415 13.90 -2.21 0.61
C LEU A 415 12.98 -1.19 1.30
N GLY A 416 12.97 0.05 0.82
CA GLY A 416 12.34 1.15 1.52
C GLY A 416 13.04 1.51 2.82
N GLY A 417 12.40 2.37 3.61
CA GLY A 417 12.80 2.69 4.97
C GLY A 417 12.43 4.11 5.38
N ASP A 418 13.06 4.58 6.46
CA ASP A 418 12.84 5.92 6.99
C ASP A 418 14.06 6.80 6.80
N ALA A 419 13.88 7.92 6.09
CA ALA A 419 14.93 8.86 5.82
C ALA A 419 15.41 9.55 7.13
N LEU A 420 14.46 10.00 7.96
CA LEU A 420 14.71 10.80 9.17
C LEU A 420 14.38 10.08 10.49
N GLY A 421 13.85 8.85 10.45
CA GLY A 421 13.40 8.10 11.64
C GLY A 421 11.97 8.48 12.06
N ASP A 422 11.18 7.49 12.46
CA ASP A 422 9.72 7.60 12.65
C ASP A 422 9.29 8.71 13.62
N ASN A 423 10.12 9.05 14.61
CA ASN A 423 9.81 10.00 15.67
C ASN A 423 9.92 11.48 15.26
N LEU A 424 10.57 11.78 14.13
CA LEU A 424 10.81 13.15 13.67
C LEU A 424 9.83 13.61 12.59
N THR A 425 9.01 12.70 12.08
CA THR A 425 7.98 12.98 11.07
C THR A 425 6.63 13.26 11.75
N PRO A 426 6.04 14.46 11.58
CA PRO A 426 4.74 14.78 12.17
C PRO A 426 3.66 13.83 11.68
N GLN A 427 2.97 13.15 12.61
CA GLN A 427 1.74 12.43 12.30
C GLN A 427 0.59 13.43 12.25
N ARG A 428 -0.02 13.62 11.07
CA ARG A 428 -1.26 14.40 10.92
C ARG A 428 -2.45 13.45 10.76
N PRO A 429 -3.60 13.71 11.38
CA PRO A 429 -4.81 12.93 11.13
C PRO A 429 -5.25 13.12 9.67
N GLN A 430 -5.50 12.01 8.98
CA GLN A 430 -6.07 11.99 7.64
C GLN A 430 -7.55 12.38 7.73
N THR A 431 -7.97 13.41 7.00
CA THR A 431 -9.38 13.74 6.82
C THR A 431 -9.88 13.06 5.56
N ASP A 432 -10.96 12.28 5.58
CA ASP A 432 -11.46 11.58 4.38
C ASP A 432 -12.46 12.47 3.62
N HIS A 433 -11.95 13.40 2.79
CA HIS A 433 -12.79 14.21 1.90
C HIS A 433 -12.60 13.81 0.44
N SER A 434 -13.72 13.69 -0.30
CA SER A 434 -13.72 13.35 -1.74
C SER A 434 -12.96 14.35 -2.61
N SER A 435 -12.76 15.59 -2.16
CA SER A 435 -11.97 16.60 -2.86
C SER A 435 -10.50 16.23 -3.01
N GLN A 436 -9.97 15.29 -2.22
CA GLN A 436 -8.57 14.83 -2.28
C GLN A 436 -8.21 14.13 -3.59
N MET A 437 -9.22 13.67 -4.31
CA MET A 437 -9.09 12.93 -5.56
C MET A 437 -8.33 13.72 -6.66
N PHE A 438 -8.36 15.05 -6.61
CA PHE A 438 -7.71 15.95 -7.57
C PHE A 438 -6.71 16.93 -6.94
N TRP A 439 -6.28 16.68 -5.69
CA TRP A 439 -5.25 17.52 -5.07
C TRP A 439 -3.91 17.38 -5.81
N GLY A 440 -3.25 18.51 -6.06
CA GLY A 440 -2.01 18.58 -6.85
C GLY A 440 -2.21 19.11 -8.28
N VAL A 441 -3.42 18.97 -8.84
CA VAL A 441 -3.73 19.50 -10.18
C VAL A 441 -4.35 20.89 -10.07
N THR A 442 -3.70 21.88 -10.69
CA THR A 442 -4.29 23.21 -10.89
C THR A 442 -4.66 23.38 -12.35
N VAL A 443 -5.87 23.86 -12.62
CA VAL A 443 -6.37 24.11 -13.97
C VAL A 443 -6.48 25.62 -14.16
N PRO A 444 -5.40 26.31 -14.57
CA PRO A 444 -5.45 27.74 -14.83
C PRO A 444 -6.30 28.02 -16.09
N TRP A 445 -6.94 29.19 -16.15
CA TRP A 445 -7.77 29.59 -17.29
C TRP A 445 -7.01 29.54 -18.64
N ASN A 446 -5.72 29.91 -18.63
CA ASN A 446 -4.87 29.82 -19.82
C ASN A 446 -4.80 28.41 -20.39
N LEU A 447 -4.76 27.38 -19.54
CA LEU A 447 -4.75 25.98 -19.98
C LEU A 447 -6.08 25.62 -20.64
N ILE A 448 -7.21 26.02 -20.04
CA ILE A 448 -8.55 25.78 -20.60
C ILE A 448 -8.66 26.43 -21.98
N VAL A 449 -8.27 27.69 -22.12
CA VAL A 449 -8.31 28.40 -23.41
C VAL A 449 -7.42 27.72 -24.43
N SER A 450 -6.19 27.35 -24.06
CA SER A 450 -5.28 26.65 -24.98
C SER A 450 -5.82 25.28 -25.42
N ALA A 451 -6.44 24.53 -24.51
CA ALA A 451 -7.03 23.23 -24.79
C ALA A 451 -8.26 23.36 -25.71
N LEU A 452 -9.10 24.37 -25.50
CA LEU A 452 -10.25 24.65 -26.37
C LEU A 452 -9.82 25.09 -27.77
N LEU A 453 -8.80 25.94 -27.88
CA LEU A 453 -8.22 26.34 -29.16
C LEU A 453 -7.60 25.15 -29.89
N GLY A 454 -6.87 24.28 -29.18
CA GLY A 454 -6.32 23.04 -29.72
C GLY A 454 -7.41 22.11 -30.24
N ALA A 455 -8.46 21.87 -29.44
CA ALA A 455 -9.60 21.06 -29.85
C ALA A 455 -10.28 21.66 -31.10
N TRP A 456 -10.49 22.98 -31.13
CA TRP A 456 -11.07 23.65 -32.30
C TRP A 456 -10.21 23.48 -33.56
N LEU A 457 -8.88 23.60 -33.45
CA LEU A 457 -7.95 23.36 -34.56
C LEU A 457 -8.01 21.92 -35.08
N MET A 458 -8.21 20.94 -34.20
CA MET A 458 -8.35 19.54 -34.61
C MET A 458 -9.62 19.29 -35.42
N PHE A 459 -10.73 19.97 -35.09
CA PHE A 459 -12.00 19.88 -35.82
C PHE A 459 -12.07 20.81 -37.04
N ALA A 460 -11.16 21.78 -37.18
CA ALA A 460 -11.20 22.77 -38.25
C ALA A 460 -11.20 22.16 -39.66
N PRO A 461 -10.40 21.12 -39.99
CA PRO A 461 -10.43 20.51 -41.32
C PRO A 461 -11.80 19.94 -41.71
N ASP A 462 -12.49 19.29 -40.76
CA ASP A 462 -13.84 18.74 -40.98
C ASP A 462 -14.91 19.83 -41.09
N VAL A 463 -14.75 20.94 -40.35
CA VAL A 463 -15.66 22.09 -40.39
C VAL A 463 -15.49 22.92 -41.67
N PHE A 464 -14.27 23.05 -42.18
CA PHE A 464 -13.96 23.90 -43.34
C PHE A 464 -13.85 23.14 -44.67
N GLN A 465 -14.00 21.80 -44.68
CA GLN A 465 -13.94 20.94 -45.88
C GLN A 465 -12.66 21.16 -46.73
N THR A 466 -11.56 21.57 -46.11
CA THR A 466 -10.28 21.67 -46.79
C THR A 466 -9.66 20.27 -46.85
N GLN A 467 -9.82 19.59 -48.00
CA GLN A 467 -9.12 18.33 -48.29
C GLN A 467 -7.62 18.53 -48.41
#